data_AF-A6DRA1-F1
#
_entry.id   AF-A6DRA1-F1
#
_cell.length_a   1.000
_cell.length_b   1.000
_cell.length_c   1.000
_cell.angle_alpha   90.00
_cell.angle_beta   90.00
_cell.angle_gamma   90.00
#
_symmetry.space_group_name_H-M   'P 1'
#
loop_
_entity.id
_entity.type
_entity.pdbx_description
1 polymer ?
#
loop_
_entity_poly.entity_id
_entity_poly.type
_entity_poly.pdbx_seq_one_letter_code
_entity_poly.pdbx_strand_id
1 'polypeptide(L)'
;MKKNILLLSTLLFSCTSSEPNYHYKSVQIDEIMENMDEPTWLLNRMQKAKHPQKSDWLDQLHILQKESHDLIALNHPDTLFQDEAKRVAEAIDQFVANLPKMSLEERLDKWTFVKRSCDKCHEVYD
;
A
#
# COMPACT_ATOMS: atom_id res chain seq x y z
N MET A 1 44.22 -14.62 48.61
CA MET A 1 43.60 -14.82 47.28
C MET A 1 42.55 -15.91 47.37
N LYS A 2 41.26 -15.57 47.18
CA LYS A 2 40.20 -16.45 46.68
C LYS A 2 38.97 -15.57 46.44
N LYS A 3 38.77 -15.21 45.16
CA LYS A 3 37.58 -14.56 44.62
C LYS A 3 36.55 -15.67 44.40
N ASN A 4 35.32 -15.50 44.86
CA ASN A 4 34.16 -16.20 44.29
C ASN A 4 33.00 -15.21 44.27
N ILE A 5 32.78 -14.70 43.06
CA ILE A 5 31.76 -13.75 42.68
C ILE A 5 30.41 -14.45 42.80
N LEU A 6 29.52 -13.90 43.62
CA LEU A 6 28.13 -14.30 43.69
C LEU A 6 27.48 -13.85 42.36
N LEU A 7 27.22 -14.80 41.47
CA LEU A 7 26.50 -14.58 40.22
C LEU A 7 25.07 -14.10 40.56
N LEU A 8 24.81 -12.82 40.29
CA LEU A 8 23.47 -12.26 40.20
C LEU A 8 22.73 -12.96 39.05
N SER A 9 21.92 -13.96 39.40
CA SER A 9 20.94 -14.57 38.52
C SER A 9 19.74 -13.64 38.35
N THR A 10 19.93 -12.55 37.59
CA THR A 10 18.85 -11.72 37.08
C THR A 10 18.93 -11.70 35.56
N LEU A 11 18.46 -12.78 34.93
CA LEU A 11 17.99 -12.76 33.55
C LEU A 11 16.51 -13.17 33.55
N LEU A 12 15.69 -12.32 34.17
CA LEU A 12 14.34 -12.09 33.68
C LEU A 12 14.48 -11.18 32.46
N PHE A 13 15.00 -11.72 31.36
CA PHE A 13 14.81 -11.09 30.05
C PHE A 13 13.40 -11.44 29.63
N SER A 14 12.48 -10.61 30.13
CA SER A 14 11.19 -10.27 29.58
C SER A 14 11.01 -10.81 28.16
N CYS A 15 10.16 -11.82 28.01
CA CYS A 15 9.42 -12.05 26.78
C CYS A 15 8.56 -10.81 26.51
N THR A 16 9.16 -9.73 25.99
CA THR A 16 8.40 -8.66 25.38
C THR A 16 7.81 -9.26 24.10
N SER A 17 6.57 -9.72 24.22
CA SER A 17 5.70 -10.04 23.10
C SER A 17 5.88 -8.97 22.01
N SER A 18 6.25 -9.39 20.80
CA SER A 18 6.54 -8.55 19.64
C SER A 18 5.29 -7.93 19.00
N GLU A 19 4.21 -7.76 19.75
CA GLU A 19 2.89 -7.28 19.30
C GLU A 19 2.74 -5.75 19.05
N PRO A 20 3.52 -4.82 19.65
CA PRO A 20 3.26 -3.39 19.46
C PRO A 20 3.47 -2.91 18.02
N ASN A 21 4.46 -3.48 17.33
CA ASN A 21 4.85 -3.05 15.99
C ASN A 21 3.84 -3.52 14.93
N TYR A 22 3.31 -4.73 15.09
CA TYR A 22 2.31 -5.27 14.17
C TYR A 22 1.00 -4.49 14.23
N HIS A 23 0.50 -4.22 15.45
CA HIS A 23 -0.73 -3.43 15.63
C HIS A 23 -0.59 -2.01 15.06
N TYR A 24 0.54 -1.34 15.31
CA TYR A 24 0.79 0.00 14.78
C TYR A 24 0.83 0.02 13.24
N LYS A 25 1.49 -0.96 12.61
CA LYS A 25 1.53 -1.06 11.15
C LYS A 25 0.15 -1.32 10.54
N SER A 26 -0.67 -2.15 11.18
CA SER A 26 -2.05 -2.40 10.72
C SER A 26 -2.89 -1.13 10.72
N VAL A 27 -2.83 -0.32 11.79
CA VAL A 27 -3.52 0.98 11.83
C VAL A 27 -3.04 1.91 10.72
N GLN A 28 -1.73 1.96 10.45
CA GLN A 28 -1.20 2.77 9.36
C GLN A 28 -1.63 2.25 7.98
N ILE A 29 -1.75 0.93 7.81
CA ILE A 29 -2.28 0.35 6.58
C ILE A 29 -3.73 0.78 6.38
N ASP A 30 -4.55 0.68 7.42
CA ASP A 30 -5.96 1.10 7.37
C ASP A 30 -6.09 2.58 6.97
N GLU A 31 -5.32 3.47 7.60
CA GLU A 31 -5.30 4.90 7.27
C GLU A 31 -4.91 5.16 5.81
N ILE A 32 -3.90 4.45 5.30
CA ILE A 32 -3.47 4.57 3.90
C ILE A 32 -4.56 4.06 2.96
N MET A 33 -5.19 2.93 3.27
CA MET A 33 -6.28 2.36 2.46
C MET A 33 -7.50 3.29 2.43
N GLU A 34 -7.88 3.88 3.58
CA GLU A 34 -8.96 4.89 3.63
C GLU A 34 -8.64 6.12 2.77
N ASN A 35 -7.38 6.60 2.76
CA ASN A 35 -6.97 7.71 1.89
C ASN A 35 -7.06 7.38 0.40
N MET A 36 -7.03 6.09 0.02
CA MET A 36 -7.18 5.64 -1.36
C MET A 36 -8.64 5.50 -1.82
N ASP A 37 -9.62 5.51 -0.91
CA ASP A 37 -11.02 5.22 -1.24
C ASP A 37 -11.65 6.28 -2.15
N GLU A 38 -11.54 7.56 -1.77
CA GLU A 38 -12.10 8.67 -2.55
C GLU A 38 -11.50 8.75 -3.97
N PRO A 39 -10.16 8.79 -4.18
CA PRO A 39 -9.59 8.84 -5.52
C PRO A 39 -9.95 7.58 -6.34
N THR A 40 -10.00 6.40 -5.71
CA THR A 40 -10.44 5.16 -6.38
C THR A 40 -11.90 5.26 -6.81
N TRP A 41 -12.79 5.78 -5.96
CA TRP A 41 -14.19 6.01 -6.28
C TRP A 41 -14.35 6.99 -7.45
N LEU A 42 -13.62 8.10 -7.45
CA LEU A 42 -13.63 9.10 -8.53
C LEU A 42 -13.16 8.50 -9.86
N LEU A 43 -12.07 7.74 -9.86
CA LEU A 43 -11.56 7.03 -11.06
C LEU A 43 -12.55 6.00 -11.58
N ASN A 44 -13.22 5.25 -10.70
CA ASN A 44 -14.31 4.35 -11.06
C ASN A 44 -15.50 5.06 -11.69
N ARG A 45 -15.89 6.23 -11.14
CA ARG A 45 -16.96 7.05 -11.70
C ARG A 45 -16.59 7.58 -13.08
N MET A 46 -15.36 8.08 -13.23
CA MET A 46 -14.80 8.55 -14.49
C MET A 46 -14.76 7.45 -15.56
N GLN A 47 -14.35 6.23 -15.18
CA GLN A 47 -14.36 5.06 -16.07
C GLN A 47 -15.79 4.74 -16.56
N LYS A 48 -16.76 4.68 -15.63
CA LYS A 48 -18.18 4.41 -15.95
C LYS A 48 -18.77 5.46 -16.89
N ALA A 49 -18.38 6.71 -16.74
CA ALA A 49 -18.85 7.81 -17.58
C ALA A 49 -18.30 7.78 -19.01
N LYS A 50 -17.23 7.01 -19.28
CA LYS A 50 -16.54 6.91 -20.58
C LYS A 50 -16.12 8.25 -21.21
N HIS A 51 -16.14 9.35 -20.46
CA HIS A 51 -15.76 10.68 -20.92
C HIS A 51 -14.92 11.49 -19.92
N PRO A 52 -13.81 10.93 -19.39
CA PRO A 52 -13.05 11.68 -18.42
C PRO A 52 -11.92 12.51 -19.06
N GLN A 53 -11.74 13.72 -18.53
CA GLN A 53 -10.61 14.58 -18.87
C GLN A 53 -9.30 13.96 -18.37
N LYS A 54 -8.20 14.14 -19.12
CA LYS A 54 -6.89 13.59 -18.75
C LYS A 54 -6.35 14.19 -17.44
N SER A 55 -6.61 15.49 -17.20
CA SER A 55 -6.23 16.19 -15.97
C SER A 55 -6.84 15.52 -14.74
N ASP A 56 -8.15 15.25 -14.80
CA ASP A 56 -8.90 14.73 -13.66
C ASP A 56 -8.40 13.32 -13.27
N TRP A 57 -8.01 12.51 -14.26
CA TRP A 57 -7.35 11.22 -13.99
C TRP A 57 -6.01 11.39 -13.31
N LEU A 58 -5.18 12.30 -13.83
CA LEU A 58 -3.82 12.49 -13.34
C LEU A 58 -3.83 12.94 -11.88
N ASP A 59 -4.72 13.84 -11.51
CA ASP A 59 -4.86 14.33 -10.13
C ASP A 59 -5.17 13.19 -9.16
N GLN A 60 -6.15 12.33 -9.50
CA GLN A 60 -6.51 11.19 -8.65
C GLN A 60 -5.43 10.11 -8.63
N LEU A 61 -4.79 9.84 -9.77
CA LEU A 61 -3.72 8.85 -9.87
C LEU A 61 -2.47 9.27 -9.08
N HIS A 62 -2.14 10.56 -8.98
CA HIS A 62 -1.04 11.03 -8.14
C HIS A 62 -1.30 10.82 -6.65
N ILE A 63 -2.56 10.94 -6.20
CA ILE A 63 -2.93 10.61 -4.82
C ILE A 63 -2.68 9.12 -4.59
N LEU A 64 -3.23 8.25 -5.43
CA LEU A 64 -3.00 6.80 -5.33
C LEU A 64 -1.52 6.42 -5.43
N GLN A 65 -0.75 7.12 -6.28
CA GLN A 65 0.68 6.90 -6.41
C GLN A 65 1.40 7.19 -5.10
N LYS A 66 1.12 8.34 -4.47
CA LYS A 66 1.69 8.68 -3.16
C LYS A 66 1.32 7.63 -2.11
N GLU A 67 0.02 7.35 -1.94
CA GLU A 67 -0.45 6.44 -0.89
C GLU A 67 0.08 5.01 -1.10
N SER A 68 0.23 4.54 -2.34
CA SER A 68 0.75 3.19 -2.62
C SER A 68 2.25 3.08 -2.33
N HIS A 69 3.00 4.17 -2.51
CA HIS A 69 4.41 4.24 -2.11
C HIS A 69 4.55 4.29 -0.59
N ASP A 70 3.66 5.03 0.10
CA ASP A 70 3.61 5.05 1.56
C ASP A 70 3.30 3.64 2.11
N LEU A 71 2.39 2.90 1.48
CA LEU A 71 2.07 1.50 1.85
C LEU A 71 3.30 0.59 1.77
N ILE A 72 4.09 0.72 0.69
CA ILE A 72 5.34 -0.04 0.52
C ILE A 72 6.37 0.36 1.58
N ALA A 73 6.45 1.65 1.90
CA ALA A 73 7.41 2.19 2.86
C ALA A 73 7.19 1.66 4.29
N LEU A 74 5.97 1.20 4.63
CA LEU A 74 5.70 0.53 5.91
C LEU A 74 6.50 -0.76 6.10
N ASN A 75 6.98 -1.38 5.01
CA ASN A 75 7.81 -2.59 5.03
C ASN A 75 7.20 -3.68 5.92
N HIS A 76 6.00 -4.13 5.55
CA HIS A 76 5.22 -5.09 6.33
C HIS A 76 5.96 -6.44 6.40
N PRO A 77 5.95 -7.14 7.56
CA PRO A 77 6.65 -8.41 7.71
C PRO A 77 6.05 -9.54 6.85
N ASP A 78 4.76 -9.46 6.50
CA ASP A 78 4.16 -10.38 5.53
C ASP A 78 4.64 -10.04 4.12
N THR A 79 5.44 -10.92 3.56
CA THR A 79 6.02 -10.78 2.22
C THR A 79 4.97 -10.84 1.11
N LEU A 80 3.87 -11.58 1.29
CA LEU A 80 2.81 -11.65 0.29
C LEU A 80 2.11 -10.30 0.17
N PHE A 81 1.71 -9.73 1.30
CA PHE A 81 1.14 -8.38 1.34
C PHE A 81 2.12 -7.36 0.77
N GLN A 82 3.38 -7.41 1.19
CA GLN A 82 4.42 -6.48 0.74
C GLN A 82 4.65 -6.55 -0.78
N ASP A 83 4.57 -7.74 -1.37
CA ASP A 83 4.75 -7.91 -2.81
C ASP A 83 3.51 -7.48 -3.61
N GLU A 84 2.30 -7.73 -3.11
CA GLU A 84 1.08 -7.20 -3.74
C GLU A 84 1.00 -5.67 -3.66
N ALA A 85 1.41 -5.06 -2.53
CA ALA A 85 1.53 -3.60 -2.40
C ALA A 85 2.50 -3.01 -3.45
N LYS A 86 3.65 -3.68 -3.70
CA LYS A 86 4.58 -3.29 -4.78
C LYS A 86 3.93 -3.38 -6.16
N ARG A 87 3.20 -4.46 -6.45
CA ARG A 87 2.49 -4.61 -7.74
C ARG A 87 1.48 -3.49 -7.95
N VAL A 88 0.76 -3.08 -6.91
CA VAL A 88 -0.17 -1.94 -6.97
C VAL A 88 0.56 -0.66 -7.34
N ALA A 89 1.63 -0.30 -6.62
CA ALA A 89 2.41 0.90 -6.93
C ALA A 89 3.02 0.86 -8.33
N GLU A 90 3.59 -0.26 -8.76
CA GLU A 90 4.13 -0.42 -10.11
C GLU A 90 3.04 -0.23 -11.19
N ALA A 91 1.84 -0.77 -10.96
CA ALA A 91 0.73 -0.61 -11.88
C ALA A 91 0.28 0.86 -12.00
N ILE A 92 0.25 1.58 -10.87
CA ILE A 92 -0.08 3.02 -10.82
C ILE A 92 1.03 3.87 -11.45
N ASP A 93 2.29 3.63 -11.12
CA ASP A 93 3.46 4.33 -11.69
C ASP A 93 3.48 4.22 -13.21
N GLN A 94 3.29 3.01 -13.72
CA GLN A 94 3.20 2.79 -15.16
C GLN A 94 1.99 3.50 -15.77
N PHE A 95 0.88 3.63 -15.04
CA PHE A 95 -0.28 4.35 -15.53
C PHE A 95 0.04 5.84 -15.62
N VAL A 96 0.48 6.48 -14.53
CA VAL A 96 0.85 7.89 -14.47
C VAL A 96 1.85 8.26 -15.57
N ALA A 97 2.93 7.47 -15.71
CA ALA A 97 3.99 7.74 -16.69
C ALA A 97 3.51 7.72 -18.15
N ASN A 98 2.49 6.92 -18.47
CA ASN A 98 2.01 6.73 -19.83
C ASN A 98 0.69 7.46 -20.13
N LEU A 99 -0.03 7.95 -19.11
CA LEU A 99 -1.32 8.63 -19.23
C LEU A 99 -1.36 9.72 -20.30
N PRO A 100 -0.34 10.60 -20.46
CA PRO A 100 -0.37 11.65 -21.48
C PRO A 100 -0.50 11.10 -22.91
N LYS A 101 0.09 9.92 -23.16
CA LYS A 101 0.19 9.29 -24.48
C LYS A 101 -0.96 8.32 -24.77
N MET A 102 -1.70 7.90 -23.74
CA MET A 102 -2.80 6.95 -23.89
C MET A 102 -4.03 7.58 -24.57
N SER A 103 -4.68 6.77 -25.41
CA SER A 103 -6.04 6.94 -25.89
C SER A 103 -7.05 6.81 -24.74
N LEU A 104 -8.34 7.03 -25.01
CA LEU A 104 -9.37 6.77 -24.00
C LEU A 104 -9.47 5.27 -23.67
N GLU A 105 -9.48 4.41 -24.68
CA GLU A 105 -9.61 2.95 -24.50
C GLU A 105 -8.47 2.38 -23.65
N GLU A 106 -7.22 2.75 -23.97
CA GLU A 106 -6.05 2.34 -23.20
C GLU A 106 -6.11 2.80 -21.74
N ARG A 107 -6.67 4.00 -21.47
CA ARG A 107 -6.87 4.48 -20.09
C ARG A 107 -7.87 3.62 -19.32
N LEU A 108 -9.00 3.28 -19.95
CA LEU A 108 -10.05 2.46 -19.32
C LEU A 108 -9.55 1.04 -19.03
N ASP A 109 -8.77 0.47 -19.95
CA ASP A 109 -8.16 -0.86 -19.80
C ASP A 109 -7.08 -0.85 -18.72
N LYS A 110 -6.18 0.14 -18.75
CA LYS A 110 -5.11 0.26 -17.75
C LYS A 110 -5.68 0.45 -16.34
N TRP A 111 -6.75 1.23 -16.17
CA TRP A 111 -7.42 1.34 -14.88
C TRP A 111 -8.02 0.02 -14.41
N THR A 112 -8.63 -0.75 -15.30
CA THR A 112 -9.16 -2.09 -14.97
C THR A 112 -8.04 -3.00 -14.44
N PHE A 113 -6.84 -2.90 -15.00
CA PHE A 113 -5.67 -3.62 -14.51
C PHE A 113 -5.22 -3.15 -13.12
N VAL A 114 -5.15 -1.83 -12.88
CA VAL A 114 -4.82 -1.28 -11.56
C VAL A 114 -5.81 -1.75 -10.50
N LYS A 115 -7.11 -1.66 -10.76
CA LYS A 115 -8.16 -2.14 -9.84
C LYS A 115 -7.98 -3.59 -9.44
N ARG A 116 -7.73 -4.48 -10.41
CA ARG A 116 -7.48 -5.90 -10.12
C ARG A 116 -6.25 -6.12 -9.25
N SER A 117 -5.27 -5.22 -9.29
CA SER A 117 -4.10 -5.27 -8.42
C SER A 117 -4.46 -4.81 -7.01
N CYS A 118 -5.28 -3.76 -6.87
CA CYS A 118 -5.83 -3.31 -5.60
C CYS A 118 -6.68 -4.41 -4.94
N ASP A 119 -7.60 -5.02 -5.69
CA ASP A 119 -8.48 -6.09 -5.19
C ASP A 119 -7.65 -7.26 -4.61
N LYS A 120 -6.57 -7.66 -5.28
CA LYS A 120 -5.65 -8.70 -4.78
C LYS A 120 -4.89 -8.29 -3.52
N CYS A 121 -4.47 -7.03 -3.44
CA CYS A 121 -3.82 -6.51 -2.25
C CYS A 121 -4.78 -6.53 -1.05
N HIS A 122 -6.06 -6.21 -1.27
CA HIS A 122 -7.10 -6.28 -0.25
C HIS A 122 -7.35 -7.73 0.19
N GLU A 123 -7.44 -8.68 -0.75
CA GLU A 123 -7.62 -10.12 -0.46
C GLU A 123 -6.51 -10.72 0.42
N VAL A 124 -5.29 -10.17 0.36
CA VAL A 124 -4.16 -10.63 1.18
C VAL A 124 -4.12 -9.92 2.54
N TYR A 125 -4.77 -8.76 2.65
CA TYR A 125 -4.82 -7.99 3.89
C TYR A 125 -5.97 -8.43 4.82
N ASP A 126 -7.15 -8.70 4.25
CA ASP A 126 -8.36 -9.18 4.95
C ASP A 126 -8.20 -10.60 5.54
#